data_AF-A0A0M9E3W0-F1
#
_entry.id   AF-A0A0M9E3W0-F1
#
_cell.length_a   1.000
_cell.length_b   1.000
_cell.length_c   1.000
_cell.angle_alpha   90.00
_cell.angle_beta   90.00
_cell.angle_gamma   90.00
#
_symmetry.space_group_name_H-M   'P 1'
#
loop_
_entity.id
_entity.type
_entity.pdbx_description
1 polymer ?
#
loop_
_entity_poly.entity_id
_entity_poly.type
_entity_poly.pdbx_seq_one_letter_code
_entity_poly.pdbx_strand_id
1 'polypeptide(L)'
;IEFSEKGAAIQNIKLVNYNETSNEDSPLKSIIQFDDLGTALISFQNNVIPHLDKVFFKAETQQSIIQVNTLQRINFTYVSKQGIKVAKTYIIDPDSYLIGLSVSIDNTTTFPISDQMKIISRRHVPEEVDGYFFEGPALLLNHNLEEVALDSLEKKNTFSGLVSWAAIEDRYFASAVIPLEY
;
A
#
# COMPACT_ATOMS: atom_id res chain seq x y z
N ILE A 1 1.90 -2.54 -12.98
CA ILE A 1 1.34 -2.72 -11.62
C ILE A 1 0.34 -3.85 -11.71
N GLU A 2 0.40 -4.84 -10.83
CA GLU A 2 -0.54 -5.97 -10.77
C GLU A 2 -1.38 -5.85 -9.51
N PHE A 3 -2.70 -5.99 -9.67
CA PHE A 3 -3.68 -5.91 -8.59
C PHE A 3 -4.31 -7.27 -8.33
N SER A 4 -4.73 -7.51 -7.10
CA SER A 4 -5.56 -8.64 -6.70
C SER A 4 -6.91 -8.17 -6.22
N GLU A 5 -7.98 -8.85 -6.64
CA GLU A 5 -9.31 -8.66 -6.06
C GLU A 5 -9.32 -9.00 -4.56
N LYS A 6 -8.45 -9.90 -4.09
CA LYS A 6 -8.28 -10.18 -2.66
C LYS A 6 -7.63 -8.97 -1.98
N GLY A 7 -8.38 -8.32 -1.10
CA GLY A 7 -7.99 -7.07 -0.41
C GLY A 7 -7.96 -5.83 -1.33
N ALA A 8 -8.36 -5.98 -2.60
CA ALA A 8 -8.10 -4.98 -3.65
C ALA A 8 -6.64 -4.50 -3.56
N ALA A 9 -5.71 -5.43 -3.45
CA ALA A 9 -4.33 -5.18 -3.06
C ALA A 9 -3.43 -4.97 -4.27
N ILE A 10 -2.30 -4.29 -4.08
CA ILE A 10 -1.22 -4.28 -5.08
C ILE A 10 -0.30 -5.45 -4.79
N GLN A 11 -0.17 -6.39 -5.72
CA GLN A 11 0.72 -7.55 -5.57
C GLN A 11 2.09 -7.31 -6.19
N ASN A 12 2.17 -6.51 -7.26
CA ASN A 12 3.41 -6.31 -7.98
C ASN A 12 3.56 -4.88 -8.49
N ILE A 13 4.74 -4.29 -8.32
CA ILE A 13 5.15 -3.04 -8.94
C ILE A 13 6.55 -3.22 -9.50
N LYS A 14 6.67 -3.10 -10.83
CA LYS A 14 7.94 -3.02 -11.55
C LYS A 14 8.16 -1.61 -12.06
N LEU A 15 9.39 -1.11 -11.93
CA LEU A 15 9.78 0.23 -12.35
C LEU A 15 10.32 0.17 -13.78
N VAL A 16 9.60 0.75 -14.73
CA VAL A 16 9.89 0.60 -16.18
C VAL A 16 11.22 1.23 -16.63
N ASN A 17 11.82 2.10 -15.82
CA ASN A 17 13.06 2.81 -16.14
C ASN A 17 14.28 2.26 -15.39
N TYR A 18 14.12 1.17 -14.64
CA TYR A 18 15.17 0.62 -13.78
C TYR A 18 15.23 -0.90 -13.96
N ASN A 19 16.44 -1.44 -13.97
CA ASN A 19 16.69 -2.88 -13.97
C ASN A 19 17.17 -3.34 -12.59
N GLU A 20 17.01 -4.61 -12.26
CA GLU A 20 17.52 -5.19 -11.00
C GLU A 20 19.05 -5.09 -10.89
N THR A 21 19.74 -5.22 -12.02
CA THR A 21 21.21 -5.16 -12.12
C THR A 21 21.63 -4.39 -13.36
N SER A 22 22.92 -4.08 -13.47
CA SER A 22 23.50 -3.42 -14.64
C SER A 22 23.72 -4.33 -15.85
N ASN A 23 23.34 -5.61 -15.77
CA ASN A 23 23.49 -6.54 -16.89
C ASN A 23 22.49 -6.22 -18.00
N GLU A 24 22.86 -6.45 -19.27
CA GLU A 24 22.02 -6.13 -20.43
C GLU A 24 20.68 -6.90 -20.42
N ASP A 25 20.66 -8.15 -19.95
CA ASP A 25 19.46 -9.01 -19.87
C ASP A 25 18.74 -8.94 -18.52
N SER A 26 19.06 -7.94 -17.70
CA SER A 26 18.49 -7.82 -16.35
C SER A 26 16.99 -7.48 -16.40
N PRO A 27 16.14 -8.16 -15.62
CA PRO A 27 14.72 -7.82 -15.57
C PRO A 27 14.52 -6.43 -14.95
N LEU A 28 13.34 -5.84 -15.21
CA LEU A 28 12.94 -4.59 -14.56
C LEU A 28 12.96 -4.71 -13.04
N LYS A 29 13.36 -3.63 -12.36
CA LYS A 29 13.39 -3.52 -10.91
C LYS A 29 11.99 -3.73 -10.34
N SER A 30 11.84 -4.73 -9.48
CA SER A 30 10.64 -5.00 -8.70
C SER A 30 10.77 -4.35 -7.32
N ILE A 31 9.83 -3.46 -6.98
CA ILE A 31 9.82 -2.79 -5.66
C ILE A 31 8.77 -3.39 -4.72
N ILE A 32 7.74 -4.01 -5.28
CA ILE A 32 6.69 -4.75 -4.57
C ILE A 32 6.51 -6.07 -5.31
N GLN A 33 6.55 -7.19 -4.59
CA GLN A 33 6.25 -8.51 -5.13
C GLN A 33 5.76 -9.40 -4.00
N PHE A 34 4.50 -9.86 -4.10
CA PHE A 34 3.90 -10.78 -3.14
C PHE A 34 3.15 -11.89 -3.87
N ASP A 35 3.41 -13.14 -3.46
CA ASP A 35 2.67 -14.30 -3.96
C ASP A 35 1.31 -14.49 -3.26
N ASP A 36 1.08 -13.76 -2.17
CA ASP A 36 -0.09 -13.87 -1.30
C ASP A 36 -0.93 -12.56 -1.26
N LEU A 37 -1.28 -12.08 -0.07
CA LEU A 37 -1.85 -10.76 0.11
C LEU A 37 -0.87 -9.70 -0.41
N GLY A 38 -1.37 -8.69 -1.10
CA GLY A 38 -0.50 -7.59 -1.56
C GLY A 38 -0.19 -6.57 -0.47
N THR A 39 0.16 -5.36 -0.90
CA THR A 39 0.27 -4.15 -0.10
C THR A 39 -0.95 -3.24 -0.28
N ALA A 40 -0.97 -2.10 0.41
CA ALA A 40 -2.04 -1.11 0.42
C ALA A 40 -3.40 -1.71 0.85
N LEU A 41 -3.38 -2.63 1.82
CA LEU A 41 -4.59 -3.24 2.38
C LEU A 41 -5.25 -2.26 3.37
N ILE A 42 -6.55 -2.43 3.57
CA ILE A 42 -7.32 -1.66 4.55
C ILE A 42 -8.00 -2.59 5.56
N SER A 43 -8.04 -2.16 6.82
CA SER A 43 -8.78 -2.84 7.87
C SER A 43 -9.32 -1.83 8.88
N PHE A 44 -9.99 -2.31 9.91
CA PHE A 44 -10.48 -1.48 11.00
C PHE A 44 -9.98 -2.00 12.34
N GLN A 45 -9.67 -1.10 13.26
CA GLN A 45 -9.09 -1.46 14.56
C GLN A 45 -9.94 -2.45 15.36
N ASN A 46 -11.25 -2.22 15.41
CA ASN A 46 -12.19 -3.06 16.14
C ASN A 46 -12.93 -4.05 15.22
N ASN A 47 -12.45 -4.22 13.98
CA ASN A 47 -13.00 -5.15 12.98
C ASN A 47 -14.51 -4.97 12.72
N VAL A 48 -15.00 -3.72 12.68
CA VAL A 48 -16.41 -3.43 12.30
C VAL A 48 -16.82 -4.09 10.97
N ILE A 49 -15.86 -4.23 10.04
CA ILE A 49 -15.96 -5.13 8.90
C ILE A 49 -14.90 -6.23 9.07
N PRO A 50 -15.29 -7.45 9.48
CA PRO A 50 -14.34 -8.53 9.75
C PRO A 50 -13.49 -8.90 8.53
N HIS A 51 -12.19 -9.00 8.73
CA HIS A 51 -11.21 -9.44 7.72
C HIS A 51 -11.25 -8.65 6.40
N LEU A 52 -11.58 -7.36 6.44
CA LEU A 52 -11.64 -6.48 5.26
C LEU A 52 -10.34 -6.49 4.43
N ASP A 53 -9.20 -6.72 5.06
CA ASP A 53 -7.90 -6.87 4.42
C ASP A 53 -7.78 -8.14 3.56
N LYS A 54 -8.70 -9.10 3.70
CA LYS A 54 -8.65 -10.43 3.05
C LYS A 54 -9.90 -10.78 2.24
N VAL A 55 -10.93 -9.94 2.24
CA VAL A 55 -12.13 -10.16 1.43
C VAL A 55 -11.83 -10.00 -0.06
N PHE A 56 -12.67 -10.59 -0.91
CA PHE A 56 -12.60 -10.36 -2.35
C PHE A 56 -13.46 -9.15 -2.71
N PHE A 57 -12.81 -8.09 -3.15
CA PHE A 57 -13.45 -6.98 -3.82
C PHE A 57 -13.73 -7.37 -5.27
N LYS A 58 -14.74 -6.78 -5.87
CA LYS A 58 -15.01 -6.88 -7.30
C LYS A 58 -14.34 -5.72 -8.02
N ALA A 59 -13.48 -6.01 -9.00
CA ALA A 59 -12.97 -5.00 -9.90
C ALA A 59 -14.11 -4.47 -10.81
N GLU A 60 -14.22 -3.16 -10.98
CA GLU A 60 -15.21 -2.54 -11.87
C GLU A 60 -14.71 -2.47 -13.32
N THR A 61 -14.06 -3.54 -13.77
CA THR A 61 -13.58 -3.72 -15.14
C THR A 61 -13.60 -5.20 -15.49
N GLN A 62 -13.77 -5.51 -16.78
CA GLN A 62 -13.63 -6.87 -17.30
C GLN A 62 -12.26 -7.10 -17.95
N GLN A 63 -11.44 -6.06 -18.04
CA GLN A 63 -10.12 -6.13 -18.64
C GLN A 63 -9.11 -6.64 -17.61
N SER A 64 -8.37 -7.70 -17.95
CA SER A 64 -7.24 -8.19 -17.15
C SER A 64 -5.97 -7.34 -17.33
N ILE A 65 -5.87 -6.62 -18.46
CA ILE A 65 -4.75 -5.74 -18.80
C ILE A 65 -5.32 -4.41 -19.28
N ILE A 66 -4.83 -3.32 -18.69
CA ILE A 66 -5.21 -1.95 -19.04
C ILE A 66 -3.92 -1.21 -19.42
N GLN A 67 -3.87 -0.68 -20.64
CA GLN A 67 -2.81 0.24 -21.05
C GLN A 67 -3.13 1.64 -20.52
N VAL A 68 -2.19 2.22 -19.77
CA VAL A 68 -2.33 3.53 -19.15
C VAL A 68 -1.45 4.51 -19.91
N ASN A 69 -2.06 5.29 -20.81
CA ASN A 69 -1.38 6.36 -21.57
C ASN A 69 -1.77 7.77 -21.09
N THR A 70 -2.74 7.84 -20.18
CA THR A 70 -3.23 9.05 -19.49
C THR A 70 -3.58 8.65 -18.06
N LEU A 71 -3.87 9.61 -17.18
CA LEU A 71 -4.39 9.32 -15.84
C LEU A 71 -5.60 8.37 -15.90
N GLN A 72 -5.53 7.27 -15.17
CA GLN A 72 -6.56 6.23 -15.10
C GLN A 72 -7.02 5.96 -13.67
N ARG A 73 -8.28 5.55 -13.53
CA ARG A 73 -8.86 5.13 -12.25
C ARG A 73 -9.26 3.66 -12.32
N ILE A 74 -8.84 2.87 -11.33
CA ILE A 74 -9.21 1.46 -11.19
C ILE A 74 -9.99 1.30 -9.89
N ASN A 75 -11.26 0.95 -10.01
CA ASN A 75 -12.17 0.85 -8.89
C ASN A 75 -12.37 -0.61 -8.48
N PHE A 76 -12.42 -0.82 -7.17
CA PHE A 76 -12.74 -2.09 -6.54
C PHE A 76 -13.84 -1.87 -5.50
N THR A 77 -14.89 -2.68 -5.52
CA THR A 77 -16.02 -2.55 -4.59
C THR A 77 -16.28 -3.83 -3.81
N TYR A 78 -16.70 -3.67 -2.56
CA TYR A 78 -17.10 -4.76 -1.67
C TYR A 78 -18.33 -4.33 -0.88
N VAL A 79 -19.25 -5.26 -0.64
CA VAL A 79 -20.40 -5.05 0.24
C VAL A 79 -20.32 -6.07 1.36
N SER A 80 -20.27 -5.59 2.60
CA SER A 80 -20.22 -6.46 3.78
C SER A 80 -21.56 -7.17 4.00
N LYS A 81 -21.56 -8.21 4.84
CA LYS A 81 -22.79 -8.92 5.24
C LYS A 81 -23.79 -7.98 5.93
N GLN A 82 -23.32 -6.91 6.55
CA GLN A 82 -24.12 -5.89 7.22
C GLN A 82 -24.64 -4.82 6.25
N GLY A 83 -24.24 -4.85 4.96
CA GLY A 83 -24.65 -3.88 3.94
C GLY A 83 -23.72 -2.67 3.79
N ILE A 84 -22.64 -2.58 4.59
CA ILE A 84 -21.66 -1.49 4.46
C ILE A 84 -20.91 -1.67 3.13
N LYS A 85 -20.90 -0.64 2.29
CA LYS A 85 -20.16 -0.68 1.02
C LYS A 85 -18.79 -0.03 1.21
N VAL A 86 -17.79 -0.67 0.64
CA VAL A 86 -16.40 -0.20 0.63
C VAL A 86 -15.96 -0.09 -0.81
N ALA A 87 -15.42 1.05 -1.20
CA ALA A 87 -14.82 1.27 -2.51
C ALA A 87 -13.35 1.69 -2.34
N LYS A 88 -12.45 1.02 -3.06
CA LYS A 88 -11.06 1.44 -3.24
C LYS A 88 -10.87 1.90 -4.68
N THR A 89 -10.43 3.13 -4.85
CA THR A 89 -10.12 3.71 -6.17
C THR A 89 -8.63 3.99 -6.25
N TYR A 90 -7.94 3.25 -7.10
CA TYR A 90 -6.55 3.51 -7.44
C TYR A 90 -6.47 4.52 -8.57
N ILE A 91 -5.60 5.53 -8.43
CA ILE A 91 -5.36 6.57 -9.42
C ILE A 91 -3.94 6.40 -9.92
N ILE A 92 -3.80 6.06 -11.21
CA ILE A 92 -2.51 5.78 -11.85
C ILE A 92 -2.26 6.85 -12.90
N ASP A 93 -1.14 7.53 -12.76
CA ASP A 93 -0.62 8.49 -13.72
C ASP A 93 0.61 7.87 -14.41
N PRO A 94 0.65 7.73 -15.74
CA PRO A 94 1.79 7.14 -16.43
C PRO A 94 3.09 7.93 -16.26
N ASP A 95 3.00 9.21 -15.90
CA ASP A 95 4.15 10.10 -15.75
C ASP A 95 4.64 10.21 -14.28
N SER A 96 4.09 9.40 -13.36
CA SER A 96 4.41 9.47 -11.93
C SER A 96 4.50 8.09 -11.27
N TYR A 97 5.39 7.97 -10.26
CA TYR A 97 5.43 6.82 -9.36
C TYR A 97 4.45 6.94 -8.18
N LEU A 98 3.74 8.07 -8.04
CA LEU A 98 2.70 8.22 -7.05
C LEU A 98 1.45 7.44 -7.48
N ILE A 99 1.05 6.50 -6.64
CA ILE A 99 -0.20 5.75 -6.79
C ILE A 99 -1.21 6.35 -5.82
N GLY A 100 -2.21 7.05 -6.35
CA GLY A 100 -3.31 7.56 -5.53
C GLY A 100 -4.19 6.41 -5.03
N LEU A 101 -4.60 6.46 -3.77
CA LEU A 101 -5.59 5.54 -3.21
C LEU A 101 -6.67 6.35 -2.48
N SER A 102 -7.89 6.30 -3.01
CA SER A 102 -9.07 6.82 -2.33
C SER A 102 -9.90 5.65 -1.78
N VAL A 103 -10.30 5.76 -0.51
CA VAL A 103 -11.15 4.77 0.17
C VAL A 103 -12.46 5.43 0.56
N SER A 104 -13.57 4.89 0.10
CA SER A 104 -14.92 5.36 0.45
C SER A 104 -15.65 4.28 1.24
N ILE A 105 -16.25 4.68 2.37
CA ILE A 105 -17.07 3.82 3.21
C ILE A 105 -18.49 4.39 3.23
N ASP A 106 -19.42 3.66 2.63
CA ASP A 106 -20.84 4.02 2.62
C ASP A 106 -21.59 3.14 3.63
N ASN A 107 -21.89 3.74 4.78
CA ASN A 107 -22.62 3.08 5.86
C ASN A 107 -24.12 3.19 5.62
N THR A 108 -24.69 2.20 4.94
CA THR A 108 -26.13 2.12 4.69
C THR A 108 -26.90 1.50 5.86
N THR A 109 -26.28 1.33 7.03
CA THR A 109 -26.90 0.71 8.21
C THR A 109 -27.52 1.77 9.13
N THR A 110 -28.32 1.33 10.10
CA THR A 110 -28.93 2.22 11.11
C THR A 110 -27.98 2.58 12.26
N PHE A 111 -26.78 2.01 12.32
CA PHE A 111 -25.82 2.22 13.41
C PHE A 111 -24.60 2.99 12.90
N PRO A 112 -24.09 3.98 13.67
CA PRO A 112 -22.87 4.67 13.29
C PRO A 112 -21.66 3.73 13.32
N ILE A 113 -20.72 3.91 12.39
CA ILE A 113 -19.40 3.26 12.44
C ILE A 113 -18.52 4.11 13.34
N SER A 114 -18.17 3.59 14.51
CA SER A 114 -17.21 4.18 15.44
C SER A 114 -15.96 3.30 15.52
N ASP A 115 -15.15 3.34 14.47
CA ASP A 115 -13.93 2.55 14.36
C ASP A 115 -12.83 3.35 13.65
N GLN A 116 -11.58 2.96 13.85
CA GLN A 116 -10.42 3.59 13.24
C GLN A 116 -9.95 2.74 12.06
N MET A 117 -9.93 3.33 10.87
CA MET A 117 -9.38 2.66 9.69
C MET A 117 -7.86 2.54 9.81
N LYS A 118 -7.33 1.40 9.37
CA LYS A 118 -5.90 1.12 9.26
C LYS A 118 -5.54 0.91 7.81
N ILE A 119 -4.39 1.44 7.40
CA ILE A 119 -3.74 1.09 6.13
C ILE A 119 -2.56 0.18 6.47
N ILE A 120 -2.46 -0.94 5.78
CA ILE A 120 -1.35 -1.88 5.93
C ILE A 120 -0.52 -1.81 4.65
N SER A 121 0.67 -1.24 4.79
CA SER A 121 1.70 -1.24 3.74
C SER A 121 2.72 -2.33 4.05
N ARG A 122 3.06 -3.11 3.03
CA ARG A 122 4.04 -4.18 3.09
C ARG A 122 5.08 -3.94 2.00
N ARG A 123 6.34 -4.25 2.33
CA ARG A 123 7.45 -4.35 1.39
C ARG A 123 8.42 -5.41 1.93
N HIS A 124 9.01 -6.21 1.05
CA HIS A 124 10.14 -7.05 1.44
C HIS A 124 11.37 -6.16 1.66
N VAL A 125 12.01 -6.33 2.81
CA VAL A 125 13.31 -5.70 3.09
C VAL A 125 14.39 -6.71 2.67
N PRO A 126 15.48 -6.28 1.98
CA PRO A 126 16.59 -7.16 1.68
C PRO A 126 17.15 -7.85 2.93
N GLU A 127 17.55 -9.12 2.81
CA GLU A 127 18.14 -9.87 3.93
C GLU A 127 19.57 -9.43 4.25
N GLU A 128 20.30 -8.87 3.27
CA GLU A 128 21.67 -8.37 3.43
C GLU A 128 21.71 -6.85 3.32
N VAL A 129 21.88 -6.20 4.46
CA VAL A 129 22.13 -4.76 4.53
C VAL A 129 23.63 -4.53 4.49
N ASP A 130 24.13 -4.01 3.38
CA ASP A 130 25.50 -3.50 3.28
C ASP A 130 25.61 -2.30 4.24
N GLY A 131 26.35 -2.45 5.34
CA GLY A 131 26.33 -1.55 6.52
C GLY A 131 26.77 -0.10 6.30
N TYR A 132 26.86 0.37 5.06
CA TYR A 132 27.15 1.76 4.70
C TYR A 132 25.90 2.64 4.56
N PHE A 133 24.71 2.06 4.34
CA PHE A 133 23.46 2.80 4.13
C PHE A 133 22.34 2.24 5.00
N PHE A 134 21.43 3.11 5.46
CA PHE A 134 20.25 2.68 6.19
C PHE A 134 19.27 2.00 5.24
N GLU A 135 18.77 0.82 5.64
CA GLU A 135 17.71 0.09 4.96
C GLU A 135 16.70 -0.35 6.02
N GLY A 136 15.44 0.05 5.85
CA GLY A 136 14.41 -0.22 6.85
C GLY A 136 13.30 0.83 6.91
N PRO A 137 12.45 0.77 7.94
CA PRO A 137 11.36 1.71 8.11
C PRO A 137 11.84 3.12 8.46
N ALA A 138 11.22 4.11 7.82
CA ALA A 138 11.39 5.52 8.14
C ALA A 138 10.02 6.19 8.29
N LEU A 139 9.92 7.20 9.13
CA LEU A 139 8.68 7.93 9.37
C LEU A 139 8.94 9.40 9.66
N LEU A 140 8.09 10.27 9.10
CA LEU A 140 8.08 11.69 9.45
C LEU A 140 6.99 11.90 10.51
N LEU A 141 7.40 11.96 11.77
CA LEU A 141 6.53 12.04 12.94
C LEU A 141 6.73 13.37 13.67
N ASN A 142 5.64 14.10 13.87
CA ASN A 142 5.66 15.41 14.53
C ASN A 142 6.72 16.35 13.91
N HIS A 143 6.83 16.33 12.57
CA HIS A 143 7.80 17.08 11.77
C HIS A 143 9.28 16.66 11.93
N ASN A 144 9.58 15.54 12.59
CA ASN A 144 10.94 14.98 12.70
C ASN A 144 11.06 13.66 11.97
N LEU A 145 12.18 13.47 11.26
CA LEU A 145 12.50 12.20 10.60
C LEU A 145 12.98 11.20 11.66
N GLU A 146 12.37 10.03 11.66
CA GLU A 146 12.72 8.91 12.53
C GLU A 146 13.05 7.70 11.64
N GLU A 147 14.30 7.28 11.65
CA GLU A 147 14.77 6.04 11.01
C GLU A 147 14.78 4.92 12.06
N VAL A 148 14.09 3.82 11.79
CA VAL A 148 13.89 2.73 12.75
C VAL A 148 14.68 1.51 12.33
N ALA A 149 15.76 1.22 13.05
CA ALA A 149 16.53 -0.01 12.84
C ALA A 149 15.66 -1.26 13.03
N LEU A 150 15.83 -2.26 12.16
CA LEU A 150 15.00 -3.47 12.16
C LEU A 150 15.07 -4.23 13.50
N ASP A 151 16.24 -4.31 14.12
CA ASP A 151 16.46 -4.97 15.41
C ASP A 151 15.72 -4.26 16.57
N SER A 152 15.49 -2.96 16.44
CA SER A 152 14.83 -2.13 17.44
C SER A 152 13.31 -2.30 17.41
N LEU A 153 12.75 -2.83 16.32
CA LEU A 153 11.32 -3.13 16.19
C LEU A 153 10.86 -4.22 17.18
N GLU A 154 11.76 -5.11 17.64
CA GLU A 154 11.44 -6.07 18.69
C GLU A 154 11.08 -5.39 20.01
N LYS A 155 11.63 -4.20 20.26
CA LYS A 155 11.44 -3.43 21.50
C LYS A 155 10.36 -2.35 21.36
N LYS A 156 10.34 -1.65 20.21
CA LYS A 156 9.38 -0.59 19.92
C LYS A 156 8.97 -0.63 18.44
N ASN A 157 7.76 -1.12 18.20
CA ASN A 157 7.15 -1.22 16.87
C ASN A 157 5.93 -0.30 16.69
N THR A 158 5.59 0.49 17.71
CA THR A 158 4.42 1.37 17.69
C THR A 158 4.86 2.82 17.94
N PHE A 159 4.40 3.70 17.07
CA PHE A 159 4.68 5.12 17.08
C PHE A 159 3.37 5.87 16.94
N SER A 160 3.21 6.95 17.72
CA SER A 160 1.97 7.73 17.79
C SER A 160 2.28 9.21 17.73
N GLY A 161 1.48 9.96 16.97
CA GLY A 161 1.60 11.40 16.78
C GLY A 161 1.09 11.81 15.41
N LEU A 162 1.46 13.00 14.96
CA LEU A 162 1.17 13.49 13.62
C LEU A 162 2.12 12.82 12.63
N VAL A 163 1.64 11.81 11.89
CA VAL A 163 2.42 11.10 10.88
C VAL A 163 2.17 11.74 9.52
N SER A 164 3.20 12.40 8.96
CA SER A 164 3.13 12.98 7.62
C SER A 164 3.34 11.92 6.53
N TRP A 165 4.18 10.92 6.79
CA TRP A 165 4.35 9.74 5.95
C TRP A 165 5.09 8.64 6.74
N ALA A 166 4.96 7.40 6.28
CA ALA A 166 5.77 6.26 6.71
C ALA A 166 6.23 5.47 5.49
N ALA A 167 7.49 5.06 5.47
CA ALA A 167 8.11 4.38 4.34
C ALA A 167 8.91 3.16 4.79
N ILE A 168 9.16 2.26 3.84
CA ILE A 168 10.22 1.26 3.93
C ILE A 168 11.20 1.59 2.82
N GLU A 169 12.45 1.84 3.19
CA GLU A 169 13.50 2.38 2.33
C GLU A 169 14.64 1.37 2.16
N ASP A 170 15.26 1.38 0.99
CA ASP A 170 16.57 0.79 0.73
C ASP A 170 17.49 1.85 0.13
N ARG A 171 18.73 1.48 -0.22
CA ARG A 171 19.76 2.40 -0.76
C ARG A 171 19.27 3.33 -1.88
N TYR A 172 18.35 2.91 -2.73
CA TYR A 172 17.94 3.66 -3.92
C TYR A 172 16.42 3.84 -4.08
N PHE A 173 15.62 3.06 -3.37
CA PHE A 173 14.17 3.01 -3.55
C PHE A 173 13.42 3.02 -2.22
N ALA A 174 12.24 3.65 -2.24
CA ALA A 174 11.34 3.70 -1.10
C ALA A 174 9.90 3.33 -1.51
N SER A 175 9.17 2.67 -0.62
CA SER A 175 7.71 2.56 -0.71
C SER A 175 7.11 3.29 0.48
N ALA A 176 6.44 4.41 0.21
CA ALA A 176 5.86 5.27 1.23
C ALA A 176 4.33 5.27 1.20
N VAL A 177 3.72 5.38 2.37
CA VAL A 177 2.32 5.79 2.54
C VAL A 177 2.31 7.22 3.01
N ILE A 178 1.61 8.07 2.26
CA ILE A 178 1.47 9.50 2.53
C ILE A 178 -0.02 9.77 2.72
N PRO A 179 -0.49 9.98 3.97
CA PRO A 179 -1.85 10.45 4.20
C PRO A 179 -2.03 11.82 3.55
N LEU A 180 -3.05 11.96 2.70
CA LEU A 180 -3.46 13.27 2.20
C LEU A 180 -4.47 13.84 3.18
N GLU A 181 -4.14 14.98 3.79
CA GLU A 181 -5.10 15.74 4.58
C GLU A 181 -6.20 16.27 3.65
N TYR A 182 -7.46 16.12 4.06
CA TYR A 182 -8.63 16.78 3.48
C TYR A 182 -9.19 17.78 4.49
#